data_AF-A0A9X6V4Z9-F1
#
_entry.id   AF-A0A9X6V4Z9-F1
#
_cell.length_a   1.000
_cell.length_b   1.000
_cell.length_c   1.000
_cell.angle_alpha   90.00
_cell.angle_beta   90.00
_cell.angle_gamma   90.00
#
_symmetry.space_group_name_H-M   'P 1'
#
loop_
_entity.id
_entity.type
_entity.pdbx_description
1 polymer ?
#
loop_
_entity_poly.entity_id
_entity_poly.type
_entity_poly.pdbx_seq_one_letter_code
_entity_poly.pdbx_strand_id
1 'polypeptide(L)' 'MVENSMVIGNHQDSSFNNVMGYCQSCGKEIYFGEEYRDIDGDYIHDETECVKQYVESHSIKKVAGE' A
#
# COMPACT_ATOMS: atom_id res chain seq x y z
N MET A 1 -22.89 40.44 -10.13
CA MET A 1 -22.71 39.61 -8.93
C MET A 1 -23.29 38.23 -9.18
N VAL A 2 -22.46 37.29 -9.62
CA VAL A 2 -22.21 35.99 -8.97
C VAL A 2 -21.09 35.37 -9.79
N GLU A 3 -19.87 35.41 -9.25
CA GLU A 3 -18.70 34.82 -9.88
C GLU A 3 -18.79 33.31 -9.66
N ASN A 4 -18.91 32.55 -10.74
CA ASN A 4 -18.80 31.11 -10.69
C ASN A 4 -17.32 30.76 -10.52
N SER A 5 -16.83 30.85 -9.28
CA SER A 5 -15.53 30.28 -8.91
C SER A 5 -15.62 28.78 -9.18
N MET A 6 -14.96 28.33 -10.23
CA MET A 6 -14.57 26.94 -10.38
C MET A 6 -13.94 26.53 -9.05
N VAL A 7 -14.65 25.70 -8.29
CA VAL A 7 -14.13 25.11 -7.06
C VAL A 7 -13.01 24.18 -7.50
N ILE A 8 -11.81 24.74 -7.54
CA ILE A 8 -10.54 24.02 -7.57
C ILE A 8 -10.67 22.93 -6.53
N GLY A 9 -10.40 21.69 -6.99
CA GLY A 9 -10.66 20.42 -6.31
C GLY A 9 -10.77 20.57 -4.80
N ASN A 10 -11.95 20.22 -4.29
CA ASN A 10 -12.24 20.22 -2.87
C ASN A 10 -11.16 19.37 -2.17
N HIS A 11 -10.15 20.04 -1.59
CA HIS A 11 -9.08 19.48 -0.78
C HIS A 11 -9.66 19.09 0.59
N GLN A 12 -10.80 18.42 0.57
CA GLN A 12 -11.50 17.89 1.73
C GLN A 12 -11.98 16.47 1.47
N ASP A 13 -11.30 15.72 0.59
CA ASP A 13 -11.18 14.28 0.83
C ASP A 13 -10.14 14.10 1.94
N SER A 14 -10.49 14.59 3.12
CA SER A 14 -9.84 14.21 4.36
C SER A 14 -10.29 12.78 4.64
N SER A 15 -9.87 11.84 3.78
CA SER A 15 -9.94 10.43 4.08
C SER A 15 -9.26 10.26 5.42
N PHE A 16 -10.02 9.79 6.39
CA PHE A 16 -9.56 9.53 7.75
C PHE A 16 -8.18 8.87 7.65
N ASN A 17 -7.12 9.59 8.04
CA ASN A 17 -5.74 9.19 7.81
C ASN A 17 -5.36 8.10 8.82
N ASN A 18 -6.06 6.98 8.72
CA ASN A 18 -5.81 5.74 9.42
C ASN A 18 -4.86 4.86 8.60
N VAL A 19 -4.24 5.40 7.54
CA VAL A 19 -3.24 4.67 6.77
C VAL A 19 -2.00 4.48 7.65
N MET A 20 -1.73 3.23 8.00
CA MET A 20 -0.55 2.80 8.75
C MET A 20 0.67 2.69 7.83
N GLY A 21 0.47 2.25 6.60
CA GLY A 21 1.55 2.05 5.63
C GLY A 21 1.01 1.66 4.26
N TYR A 22 1.90 1.23 3.38
CA TYR A 22 1.56 0.73 2.06
C TYR A 22 2.08 -0.69 1.91
N CYS A 23 1.27 -1.56 1.31
CA CYS A 23 1.63 -2.93 1.02
C CYS A 23 2.72 -2.96 -0.06
N GLN A 24 3.87 -3.54 0.25
CA GLN A 24 5.00 -3.61 -0.68
C GLN A 24 4.71 -4.45 -1.94
N SER A 25 3.72 -5.36 -1.87
CA SER A 25 3.32 -6.19 -3.02
C SER A 25 2.42 -5.48 -4.01
N CYS A 26 1.34 -4.87 -3.52
CA CYS A 26 0.26 -4.33 -4.36
C CYS A 26 0.24 -2.80 -4.40
N GLY A 27 1.03 -2.13 -3.55
CA GLY A 27 1.11 -0.68 -3.43
C GLY A 27 -0.12 -0.01 -2.83
N LYS A 28 -1.10 -0.78 -2.35
CA LYS A 28 -2.31 -0.26 -1.70
C LYS A 28 -2.05 0.09 -0.24
N GLU A 29 -2.85 1.00 0.28
CA GLU A 29 -2.81 1.43 1.68
C GLU A 29 -3.18 0.27 2.62
N ILE A 30 -2.52 0.24 3.78
CA ILE A 30 -2.84 -0.60 4.92
C ILE A 30 -3.38 0.31 6.00
N TYR A 31 -4.59 0.05 6.47
CA TYR A 31 -5.28 0.85 7.46
C TYR A 31 -5.09 0.28 8.87
N PHE A 32 -5.13 1.15 9.89
CA PHE A 32 -5.07 0.76 11.29
C PHE A 32 -6.21 -0.21 11.63
N GLY A 33 -5.85 -1.42 12.06
CA GLY A 33 -6.79 -2.49 12.42
C GLY A 33 -7.03 -3.52 11.31
N GLU A 34 -6.47 -3.32 10.11
CA GLU A 34 -6.43 -4.36 9.09
C GLU A 34 -5.37 -5.43 9.41
N GLU A 35 -5.60 -6.64 8.90
CA GLU A 35 -4.66 -7.75 9.02
C GLU A 35 -3.53 -7.59 8.00
N TYR A 36 -2.32 -7.40 8.53
CA TYR A 36 -1.10 -7.29 7.74
C TYR A 36 0.02 -8.11 8.35
N ARG A 37 1.01 -8.42 7.54
CA ARG A 37 2.23 -9.12 7.87
C ARG A 37 3.42 -8.19 7.71
N ASP A 38 4.21 -8.07 8.76
CA ASP A 38 5.51 -7.40 8.74
C ASP A 38 6.59 -8.42 8.35
N ILE A 39 7.35 -8.14 7.29
CA ILE A 39 8.44 -8.97 6.81
C ILE A 39 9.65 -8.06 6.55
N ASP A 40 10.68 -8.15 7.39
CA ASP A 40 11.91 -7.33 7.28
C ASP A 40 11.63 -5.80 7.28
N GLY A 41 10.54 -5.36 7.92
CA GLY A 41 10.11 -3.96 7.90
C GLY A 41 9.27 -3.57 6.67
N ASP A 42 9.00 -4.50 5.76
CA ASP A 42 7.98 -4.35 4.72
C ASP A 42 6.61 -4.79 5.25
N TYR A 43 5.61 -3.93 5.07
CA TYR A 43 4.22 -4.26 5.38
C TYR A 43 3.57 -4.93 4.16
N ILE A 44 2.90 -6.06 4.38
CA ILE A 44 2.21 -6.83 3.35
C ILE A 44 0.80 -7.16 3.82
N HIS A 45 -0.23 -7.03 2.98
CA HIS A 45 -1.57 -7.53 3.35
C HIS A 45 -1.52 -9.03 3.64
N ASP A 46 -2.34 -9.52 4.60
CA ASP A 46 -2.44 -10.97 4.87
C ASP A 46 -3.13 -11.76 3.72
N GLU A 47 -3.43 -11.08 2.61
CA GLU A 47 -3.88 -11.70 1.38
C GLU A 47 -2.80 -12.61 0.77
N THR A 48 -3.19 -13.84 0.43
CA THR A 48 -2.27 -14.83 -0.17
C THR A 48 -1.66 -14.33 -1.49
N GLU A 49 -2.39 -13.51 -2.25
CA GLU A 49 -1.87 -12.90 -3.49
C GLU A 49 -0.71 -11.93 -3.18
N CYS A 50 -0.89 -11.03 -2.21
CA CYS A 50 0.16 -10.10 -1.79
C CYS A 50 1.39 -10.83 -1.25
N VAL A 51 1.21 -11.83 -0.38
CA VAL A 51 2.32 -12.63 0.15
C VAL A 51 3.04 -13.38 -0.97
N LYS A 52 2.31 -13.99 -1.91
CA LYS A 52 2.91 -14.71 -3.03
C LYS A 52 3.72 -13.77 -3.93
N GLN A 53 3.15 -12.62 -4.31
CA GLN A 53 3.84 -11.62 -5.13
C GLN A 53 5.09 -11.07 -4.44
N TYR A 54 5.01 -10.82 -3.12
CA TYR A 54 6.16 -10.40 -2.33
C TYR A 54 7.24 -11.47 -2.35
N VAL A 55 6.90 -12.71 -2.03
CA VAL A 55 7.86 -13.82 -2.05
C VAL A 55 8.42 -14.03 -3.44
N GLU A 56 7.66 -13.93 -4.52
CA GLU A 56 8.20 -14.05 -5.89
C GLU A 56 9.19 -12.93 -6.23
N SER A 57 8.97 -11.71 -5.72
CA SER A 57 9.83 -10.56 -5.96
C SER A 57 11.06 -10.50 -5.03
N HIS A 58 10.88 -10.84 -3.75
CA HIS A 58 11.92 -10.89 -2.71
C HIS A 58 12.63 -12.25 -2.62
N SER A 59 12.11 -13.28 -3.31
CA SER A 59 12.89 -14.49 -3.58
C SER A 59 14.00 -14.08 -4.53
N ILE A 60 15.10 -13.61 -3.94
CA ILE A 60 16.41 -13.65 -4.52
C ILE A 60 16.53 -15.10 -4.99
N LYS A 61 16.35 -15.32 -6.29
CA LYS A 61 16.73 -16.58 -6.92
C LYS A 61 18.15 -16.77 -6.45
N LYS A 62 18.37 -17.69 -5.50
CA LYS A 62 19.68 -18.25 -5.22
C LYS A 62 20.05 -18.95 -6.52
N VAL A 63 20.57 -18.17 -7.47
CA VAL A 63 21.28 -18.68 -8.60
C VAL A 63 22.48 -19.37 -7.98
N ALA A 64 22.35 -20.69 -7.84
CA ALA A 64 23.48 -21.57 -7.65
C ALA A 64 24.23 -21.58 -8.98
N GLY A 65 25.31 -20.82 -9.07
CA GLY A 65 26.18 -20.70 -10.26
C GLY A 65 26.52 -19.24 -10.50
N GLU A 66 27.72 -18.78 -10.16
CA GLU A 66 28.97 -19.24 -10.77
C GLU A 66 30.15 -19.23 -9.78
#